data_AF-A0A6M1LTR4-F1
#
_entry.id   AF-A0A6M1LTR4-F1
#
_cell.length_a   1.000
_cell.length_b   1.000
_cell.length_c   1.000
_cell.angle_alpha   90.00
_cell.angle_beta   90.00
_cell.angle_gamma   90.00
#
_symmetry.space_group_name_H-M   'P 1'
#
loop_
_entity.id
_entity.type
_entity.pdbx_description
1 polymer ?
#
loop_
_entity_poly.entity_id
_entity_poly.type
_entity_poly.pdbx_seq_one_letter_code
_entity_poly.pdbx_strand_id
1 'polypeptide(L)'
;MAVARRKAGRGQGVAGEREASDVAGKPARQQLGYLAPRRIRRAYDSLVQDQVATGSQDLRVSARVDPGILEAAARNLGVTQPSDIVNAAIIAAAAQDPFKTWFLTAAGTLPEEFELAV
;
A
#
# COMPACT_ATOMS: atom_id res chain seq x y z
N MET A 1 -44.92 1.22 52.12
CA MET A 1 -45.18 -0.06 51.45
C MET A 1 -44.74 0.08 50.00
N ALA A 2 -43.55 -0.34 49.57
CA ALA A 2 -43.00 -1.70 49.41
C ALA A 2 -43.20 -2.27 47.98
N VAL A 3 -42.05 -2.49 47.29
CA VAL A 3 -41.78 -3.43 46.15
C VAL A 3 -42.32 -2.96 44.77
N ALA A 4 -41.53 -2.88 43.68
CA ALA A 4 -40.73 -3.96 43.11
C ALA A 4 -39.53 -3.52 42.24
N ARG A 5 -38.39 -4.21 42.45
CA ARG A 5 -37.34 -4.44 41.44
C ARG A 5 -37.83 -5.50 40.45
N ARG A 6 -37.53 -5.36 39.15
CA ARG A 6 -37.20 -6.52 38.30
C ARG A 6 -36.31 -6.12 37.12
N LYS A 7 -35.11 -6.70 37.15
CA LYS A 7 -34.12 -6.83 36.09
C LYS A 7 -34.47 -8.09 35.29
N ALA A 8 -34.57 -8.02 33.96
CA ALA A 8 -34.33 -9.14 33.03
C ALA A 8 -34.53 -8.67 31.58
N GLY A 9 -33.44 -8.30 30.91
CA GLY A 9 -33.38 -8.35 29.45
C GLY A 9 -33.10 -9.80 29.04
N ARG A 10 -33.98 -10.37 28.20
CA ARG A 10 -33.71 -11.64 27.50
C ARG A 10 -34.63 -11.76 26.26
N GLY A 11 -34.02 -12.12 25.13
CA GLY A 11 -34.65 -12.43 23.85
C GLY A 11 -34.45 -11.28 22.85
N GLN A 12 -33.91 -11.47 21.64
CA GLN A 12 -33.83 -12.68 20.83
C GLN A 12 -32.83 -12.43 19.70
N GLY A 13 -32.01 -13.43 19.37
CA GLY A 13 -31.15 -13.37 18.20
C GLY A 13 -31.96 -13.36 16.92
N VAL A 14 -31.43 -12.67 15.91
CA VAL A 14 -31.73 -12.96 14.51
C VAL A 14 -30.39 -13.02 13.80
N ALA A 15 -30.00 -14.25 13.49
CA ALA A 15 -29.08 -14.56 12.41
C ALA A 15 -29.76 -14.26 11.07
N GLY A 16 -28.98 -13.69 10.16
CA GLY A 16 -29.32 -13.33 8.78
C GLY A 16 -28.12 -12.53 8.29
N GLU A 17 -27.03 -13.16 7.86
CA GLU A 17 -26.90 -13.82 6.56
C GLU A 17 -27.38 -12.88 5.43
N ARG A 18 -26.44 -12.04 4.98
CA ARG A 18 -26.34 -11.15 3.79
C ARG A 18 -25.30 -10.09 4.17
N GLU A 19 -24.13 -9.91 3.57
CA GLU A 19 -23.54 -10.33 2.30
C GLU A 19 -22.06 -10.64 2.55
N ALA A 20 -21.71 -11.92 2.47
CA ALA A 20 -20.34 -12.33 2.21
C ALA A 20 -20.12 -12.28 0.69
N SER A 21 -20.11 -11.09 0.10
CA SER A 21 -19.84 -10.92 -1.33
C SER A 21 -19.39 -9.49 -1.68
N ASP A 22 -18.28 -9.03 -1.08
CA ASP A 22 -17.35 -8.10 -1.78
C ASP A 22 -15.98 -7.92 -1.10
N VAL A 23 -15.56 -8.81 -0.18
CA VAL A 23 -14.27 -8.69 0.54
C VAL A 23 -13.14 -9.42 -0.18
N ALA A 24 -13.27 -9.66 -1.48
CA ALA A 24 -12.13 -10.00 -2.32
C ALA A 24 -11.46 -8.68 -2.71
N GLY A 25 -10.64 -8.13 -1.80
CA GLY A 25 -9.82 -6.96 -2.09
C GLY A 25 -9.13 -7.16 -3.43
N LYS A 26 -9.31 -6.22 -4.36
CA LYS A 26 -8.64 -6.26 -5.66
C LYS A 26 -7.14 -6.51 -5.42
N PRO A 27 -6.48 -7.41 -6.17
CA PRO A 27 -5.08 -7.71 -5.93
C PRO A 27 -4.28 -6.41 -5.93
N ALA A 28 -3.29 -6.28 -5.03
CA ALA A 28 -2.54 -5.03 -4.85
C ALA A 28 -1.96 -4.49 -6.17
N ARG A 29 -1.65 -5.40 -7.10
CA ARG A 29 -1.23 -5.11 -8.49
C ARG A 29 -2.27 -4.35 -9.31
N GLN A 30 -3.56 -4.63 -9.12
CA GLN A 30 -4.68 -3.94 -9.77
C GLN A 30 -4.93 -2.56 -9.15
N GLN A 31 -4.78 -2.40 -7.83
CA GLN A 31 -4.95 -1.09 -7.17
C GLN A 31 -3.77 -0.14 -7.45
N LEU A 32 -2.52 -0.63 -7.34
CA LEU A 32 -1.33 0.11 -7.79
C LEU A 32 -1.34 0.40 -9.30
N GLY A 33 -2.08 -0.40 -10.06
CA GLY A 33 -2.24 -0.27 -11.50
C GLY A 33 -2.95 1.01 -11.93
N TYR A 34 -3.68 1.69 -11.05
CA TYR A 34 -4.46 2.86 -11.43
C TYR A 34 -3.80 4.22 -11.23
N LEU A 35 -2.85 4.40 -10.28
CA LEU A 35 -2.45 5.77 -9.93
C LEU A 35 -0.97 5.97 -9.51
N ALA A 36 -0.09 4.96 -9.53
CA ALA A 36 1.30 5.16 -9.10
C ALA A 36 2.25 5.47 -10.30
N PRO A 37 3.20 6.42 -10.18
CA PRO A 37 4.19 6.70 -11.22
C PRO A 37 4.96 5.43 -11.63
N ARG A 38 5.39 5.33 -12.90
CA ARG A 38 6.10 4.14 -13.45
C ARG A 38 7.24 3.62 -12.56
N ARG A 39 7.92 4.52 -11.85
CA ARG A 39 8.99 4.20 -10.88
C ARG A 39 8.50 3.33 -9.71
N ILE A 40 7.34 3.66 -9.13
CA ILE A 40 6.76 2.93 -7.99
C ILE A 40 6.30 1.55 -8.43
N ARG A 41 5.74 1.45 -9.64
CA ARG A 41 5.35 0.16 -10.20
C ARG A 41 6.54 -0.77 -10.42
N ARG A 42 7.63 -0.26 -11.01
CA ARG A 42 8.87 -1.03 -11.15
C ARG A 42 9.46 -1.45 -9.81
N ALA A 43 9.50 -0.54 -8.85
CA ALA A 43 9.93 -0.81 -7.47
C ALA A 43 9.07 -1.89 -6.80
N TYR A 44 7.76 -1.87 -7.01
CA TYR A 44 6.88 -2.91 -6.51
C TYR A 44 7.13 -4.26 -7.18
N ASP A 45 7.27 -4.28 -8.51
CA ASP A 45 7.55 -5.52 -9.25
C ASP A 45 8.89 -6.15 -8.82
N SER A 46 9.93 -5.35 -8.51
CA SER A 46 11.18 -5.89 -7.96
C SER A 46 10.99 -6.47 -6.56
N LEU A 47 10.24 -5.80 -5.68
CA LEU A 47 9.92 -6.34 -4.35
C LEU A 47 9.11 -7.65 -4.41
N VAL A 48 8.26 -7.82 -5.43
CA VAL A 48 7.55 -9.08 -5.69
C VAL A 48 8.52 -10.15 -6.22
N GLN A 49 9.42 -9.80 -7.13
CA GLN A 49 10.46 -10.73 -7.64
C GLN A 49 11.36 -11.24 -6.51
N ASP A 50 11.73 -10.36 -5.58
CA ASP A 50 12.56 -10.68 -4.42
C ASP A 50 11.77 -11.39 -3.30
N GLN A 51 10.49 -11.70 -3.51
CA GLN A 51 9.58 -12.32 -2.54
C GLN A 51 9.39 -11.53 -1.23
N VAL A 52 9.73 -10.23 -1.23
CA VAL A 52 9.51 -9.31 -0.09
C VAL A 52 8.05 -8.88 -0.02
N ALA A 53 7.43 -8.60 -1.18
CA ALA A 53 6.03 -8.25 -1.29
C ALA A 53 5.18 -9.47 -1.69
N THR A 54 4.16 -9.78 -0.90
CA THR A 54 3.28 -10.95 -1.10
C THR A 54 2.12 -10.71 -2.07
N GLY A 55 1.85 -9.45 -2.43
CA GLY A 55 0.68 -9.12 -3.26
C GLY A 55 -0.61 -8.84 -2.49
N SER A 56 -0.63 -9.05 -1.17
CA SER A 56 -1.79 -8.80 -0.30
C SER A 56 -1.61 -7.57 0.58
N GLN A 57 -2.72 -6.90 0.92
CA GLN A 57 -2.76 -5.74 1.82
C GLN A 57 -3.54 -6.10 3.09
N ASP A 58 -3.07 -7.11 3.81
CA ASP A 58 -3.83 -7.68 4.94
C ASP A 58 -3.59 -6.94 6.27
N LEU A 59 -2.55 -6.10 6.32
CA LEU A 59 -2.19 -5.34 7.52
C LEU A 59 -2.82 -3.94 7.51
N ARG A 60 -3.54 -3.61 8.58
CA ARG A 60 -4.05 -2.27 8.83
C ARG A 60 -3.11 -1.49 9.75
N VAL A 61 -2.72 -0.29 9.32
CA VAL A 61 -1.86 0.63 10.08
C VAL A 61 -2.62 1.93 10.35
N SER A 62 -2.54 2.43 11.58
CA SER A 62 -3.08 3.73 11.98
C SER A 62 -1.96 4.60 12.52
N ALA A 63 -1.82 5.81 11.97
CA ALA A 63 -0.82 6.79 12.37
C ALA A 63 -1.33 8.21 12.12
N ARG A 64 -0.82 9.17 12.88
CA ARG A 64 -1.05 10.60 12.58
C ARG A 64 -0.07 11.01 11.49
N VAL A 65 -0.59 11.63 10.43
CA VAL A 65 0.18 12.14 9.29
C VAL A 65 -0.17 13.61 9.13
N ASP A 66 0.83 14.43 8.80
CA ASP A 66 0.61 15.83 8.47
C ASP A 66 -0.23 15.92 7.18
N PRO A 67 -1.35 16.67 7.18
CA PRO A 67 -2.23 16.75 6.01
C PRO A 67 -1.56 17.43 4.81
N GLY A 68 -0.70 18.42 5.03
CA GLY A 68 0.01 19.11 3.95
C GLY A 68 1.02 18.21 3.25
N ILE A 69 1.71 17.34 4.00
CA ILE A 69 2.60 16.31 3.43
C ILE A 69 1.78 15.31 2.60
N LEU A 70 0.64 14.86 3.11
CA LEU A 70 -0.22 13.92 2.41
C LEU A 70 -0.75 14.50 1.09
N GLU A 71 -1.19 15.76 1.10
CA GLU A 71 -1.63 16.48 -0.11
C GLU A 71 -0.50 16.68 -1.13
N ALA A 72 0.70 17.04 -0.68
CA ALA A 72 1.85 17.18 -1.55
C ALA A 72 2.22 15.85 -2.22
N ALA A 73 2.19 14.75 -1.45
CA ALA A 73 2.42 13.41 -1.97
C ALA A 73 1.33 12.97 -2.95
N ALA A 74 0.06 13.27 -2.67
CA ALA A 74 -1.07 13.02 -3.57
C ALA A 74 -0.84 13.67 -4.95
N ARG A 75 -0.49 14.96 -4.97
CA ARG A 75 -0.18 15.70 -6.20
C ARG A 75 1.02 15.12 -6.95
N ASN A 76 2.09 14.77 -6.24
CA ASN A 76 3.32 14.23 -6.84
C ASN A 76 3.13 12.82 -7.43
N LEU A 77 2.26 12.02 -6.83
CA LEU A 77 2.00 10.66 -7.24
C LEU A 77 0.83 10.57 -8.25
N GLY A 78 -0.05 11.58 -8.30
CA GLY A 78 -1.27 11.52 -9.10
C GLY A 78 -2.34 10.62 -8.48
N VAL A 79 -2.25 10.35 -7.18
CA VAL A 79 -3.19 9.49 -6.43
C VAL A 79 -4.10 10.37 -5.56
N THR A 80 -5.33 9.93 -5.31
CA THR A 80 -6.27 10.64 -4.43
C THR A 80 -6.55 9.90 -3.13
N GLN A 81 -6.34 8.58 -3.10
CA GLN A 81 -6.63 7.76 -1.95
C GLN A 81 -5.43 7.75 -0.96
N PRO A 82 -5.63 8.07 0.34
CA PRO A 82 -4.55 8.09 1.32
C PRO A 82 -3.79 6.77 1.46
N SER A 83 -4.47 5.64 1.33
CA SER A 83 -3.84 4.31 1.37
C SER A 83 -2.83 4.12 0.24
N ASP A 84 -3.13 4.64 -0.95
CA ASP A 84 -2.25 4.50 -2.11
C ASP A 84 -1.00 5.36 -1.95
N ILE A 85 -1.14 6.54 -1.34
CA ILE A 85 -0.01 7.41 -0.99
C ILE A 85 0.94 6.69 -0.03
N VAL A 86 0.39 6.15 1.05
CA VAL A 86 1.17 5.46 2.08
C VAL A 86 1.84 4.21 1.50
N ASN A 87 1.11 3.39 0.76
CA ASN A 87 1.66 2.20 0.12
C ASN A 87 2.77 2.57 -0.88
N ALA A 88 2.57 3.59 -1.71
CA ALA A 88 3.60 4.06 -2.64
C ALA A 88 4.85 4.57 -1.92
N ALA A 89 4.69 5.28 -0.80
CA ALA A 89 5.81 5.75 0.01
C ALA A 89 6.59 4.58 0.64
N ILE A 90 5.90 3.58 1.18
CA ILE A 90 6.52 2.38 1.74
C ILE A 90 7.26 1.59 0.65
N ILE A 91 6.65 1.41 -0.53
CA ILE A 91 7.30 0.76 -1.67
C ILE A 91 8.58 1.50 -2.07
N ALA A 92 8.53 2.83 -2.15
CA ALA A 92 9.68 3.65 -2.49
C ALA A 92 10.81 3.54 -1.45
N ALA A 93 10.46 3.43 -0.16
CA ALA A 93 11.42 3.27 0.92
C ALA A 93 12.00 1.84 1.00
N ALA A 94 11.20 0.83 0.65
CA ALA A 94 11.60 -0.57 0.69
C ALA A 94 12.40 -1.02 -0.53
N ALA A 95 12.17 -0.41 -1.70
CA ALA A 95 12.91 -0.74 -2.90
C ALA A 95 14.39 -0.37 -2.75
N GLN A 96 15.28 -1.31 -3.10
CA GLN A 96 16.70 -0.99 -3.22
C GLN A 96 16.89 0.13 -4.22
N ASP A 97 17.69 1.14 -3.84
CA ASP A 97 18.03 2.23 -4.73
C ASP A 97 18.85 1.67 -5.92
N PRO A 98 18.29 1.63 -7.14
CA PRO A 98 18.97 1.03 -8.29
C PRO A 98 20.28 1.74 -8.60
N PHE A 99 20.36 3.04 -8.30
CA PHE A 99 21.59 3.80 -8.46
C PHE A 99 22.64 3.37 -7.44
N LYS A 100 22.28 3.16 -6.16
CA LYS A 100 23.22 2.63 -5.17
C LYS A 100 23.68 1.23 -5.54
N THR A 101 22.77 0.36 -5.96
CA THR A 101 23.14 -1.00 -6.38
C THR A 101 24.08 -0.96 -7.59
N TRP A 102 23.75 -0.18 -8.64
CA TRP A 102 24.64 0.01 -9.79
C TRP A 102 25.98 0.63 -9.40
N PHE A 103 25.99 1.66 -8.55
CA PHE A 103 27.20 2.34 -8.12
C PHE A 103 28.14 1.39 -7.37
N LEU A 104 27.59 0.54 -6.50
CA LEU A 104 28.36 -0.44 -5.73
C LEU A 104 28.87 -1.60 -6.60
N THR A 105 28.12 -2.03 -7.62
CA THR A 105 28.49 -3.18 -8.46
C THR A 105 29.35 -2.81 -9.66
N ALA A 106 29.07 -1.68 -10.31
CA ALA A 106 29.78 -1.22 -11.48
C ALA A 106 31.05 -0.41 -11.13
N ALA A 107 31.29 -0.12 -9.84
CA ALA A 107 32.43 0.69 -9.38
C ALA A 107 32.61 2.02 -10.13
N GLY A 108 31.50 2.61 -10.61
CA GLY A 108 31.52 3.83 -11.42
C GLY A 108 31.95 3.65 -12.88
N THR A 109 32.02 2.42 -13.39
CA THR A 109 32.31 2.14 -14.80
C THR A 109 31.01 2.00 -15.60
N LEU A 110 30.99 2.59 -16.79
CA LEU A 110 29.98 2.34 -17.81
C LEU A 110 30.45 1.17 -18.69
N PRO A 111 29.54 0.31 -19.19
CA PRO A 111 29.88 -0.71 -20.18
C PRO A 111 30.58 -0.07 -21.39
N GLU A 112 31.55 -0.77 -22.00
CA GLU A 112 32.30 -0.25 -23.17
C GLU A 112 31.38 0.15 -24.34
N GLU A 113 30.27 -0.55 -24.48
CA GLU A 113 29.22 -0.32 -25.48
C GLU A 113 28.18 0.76 -25.11
N PHE A 114 28.37 1.53 -24.03
CA PHE A 114 27.43 2.61 -23.68
C PHE A 114 27.64 3.85 -24.57
N GLU A 115 26.74 4.05 -25.53
CA GLU A 115 26.64 5.30 -26.29
C GLU A 115 25.55 6.22 -25.72
N LEU A 116 25.91 7.47 -25.44
CA LEU A 116 24.94 8.54 -25.21
C LEU A 116 24.34 8.92 -26.56
N ALA A 117 23.05 8.61 -26.76
CA ALA A 117 22.31 9.15 -27.89
C ALA A 117 22.22 10.68 -27.74
N VAL A 118 23.02 11.41 -28.53
CA VAL A 118 23.00 12.88 -28.66
C VAL A 118 21.97 13.29 -29.71
#